data_AF-A5JUW7-F1
#
_entry.id   AF-A5JUW7-F1
#
_cell.length_a   1.000
_cell.length_b   1.000
_cell.length_c   1.000
_cell.angle_alpha   90.00
_cell.angle_beta   90.00
_cell.angle_gamma   90.00
#
_symmetry.space_group_name_H-M   'P 1'
#
loop_
_entity.id
_entity.type
_entity.pdbx_description
1 polymer ?
#
loop_
_entity_poly.entity_id
_entity_poly.type
_entity_poly.pdbx_seq_one_letter_code
_entity_poly.pdbx_strand_id
1 'polypeptide(L)' 'GSTVEVVAAQTKAIAEKVKDWTNIVLAYEPVWAIGTGKVASPAQAQE' A
#
# COMPACT_ATOMS: atom_id res chain seq x y z
N GLY A 1 4.56 -13.75 -2.12
CA GLY A 1 4.60 -13.04 -0.81
C GLY A 1 3.17 -12.78 -0.38
N SER A 2 2.96 -12.01 0.67
CA SER A 2 1.61 -11.66 1.18
C SER A 2 1.30 -10.16 1.04
N THR A 3 1.91 -9.50 0.05
CA THR A 3 1.88 -8.04 -0.08
C THR A 3 0.45 -7.54 -0.26
N VAL A 4 -0.29 -8.14 -1.20
CA VAL A 4 -1.67 -7.75 -1.53
C VAL A 4 -2.59 -7.97 -0.33
N GLU A 5 -2.43 -9.08 0.38
CA GLU A 5 -3.22 -9.41 1.56
C GLU A 5 -3.01 -8.39 2.69
N VAL A 6 -1.75 -7.96 2.91
CA VAL A 6 -1.42 -6.96 3.92
C VAL A 6 -2.02 -5.59 3.56
N VAL A 7 -1.82 -5.11 2.33
CA VAL A 7 -2.35 -3.80 1.91
C VAL A 7 -3.88 -3.79 1.82
N ALA A 8 -4.49 -4.91 1.42
CA ALA A 8 -5.94 -5.06 1.40
C ALA A 8 -6.52 -5.02 2.82
N ALA A 9 -5.90 -5.69 3.79
CA ALA A 9 -6.33 -5.64 5.18
C ALA A 9 -6.23 -4.22 5.75
N GLN A 10 -5.14 -3.50 5.48
CA GLN A 10 -4.94 -2.11 5.92
C GLN A 10 -5.97 -1.16 5.32
N THR A 11 -6.14 -1.18 3.99
CA THR A 11 -7.07 -0.27 3.30
C THR A 11 -8.53 -0.57 3.60
N LYS A 12 -8.90 -1.86 3.78
CA LYS A 12 -10.25 -2.25 4.19
C LYS A 12 -10.66 -1.65 5.53
N ALA A 13 -9.77 -1.70 6.53
CA ALA A 13 -10.04 -1.13 7.85
C ALA A 13 -10.34 0.38 7.77
N ILE A 14 -9.69 1.10 6.85
CA ILE A 14 -9.94 2.53 6.60
C ILE A 14 -11.29 2.72 5.88
N ALA A 15 -11.56 1.95 4.83
CA ALA A 15 -12.79 2.05 4.04
C ALA A 15 -14.07 1.76 4.84
N GLU A 16 -13.98 0.94 5.89
CA GLU A 16 -15.10 0.73 6.80
C GLU A 16 -15.49 2.00 7.56
N LYS A 17 -14.54 2.91 7.81
CA LYS A 17 -14.73 4.15 8.58
C LYS A 17 -14.89 5.40 7.71
N VAL A 18 -14.24 5.43 6.55
CA VAL A 18 -14.22 6.58 5.64
C VAL A 18 -15.18 6.36 4.47
N LYS A 19 -16.15 7.27 4.30
CA LYS A 19 -17.16 7.20 3.22
C LYS A 19 -16.93 8.21 2.11
N ASP A 20 -16.34 9.36 2.43
CA ASP A 20 -15.92 10.36 1.44
C ASP A 20 -14.40 10.30 1.25
N TRP A 21 -13.98 10.08 0.01
CA TRP A 21 -12.59 9.93 -0.39
C TRP A 21 -12.05 11.11 -1.19
N THR A 22 -12.86 12.16 -1.37
CA THR A 22 -12.57 13.29 -2.28
C THR A 22 -11.26 14.01 -1.95
N ASN A 23 -10.85 14.03 -0.68
CA ASN A 23 -9.65 14.72 -0.23
C ASN A 23 -8.67 13.79 0.52
N ILE A 24 -8.53 12.55 0.05
CA ILE A 24 -7.65 11.53 0.62
C ILE A 24 -6.65 11.06 -0.43
N VAL A 25 -5.39 10.91 -0.01
CA VAL A 25 -4.32 10.33 -0.83
C VAL A 25 -3.89 9.01 -0.20
N LEU A 26 -3.77 7.97 -1.03
CA LEU A 26 -3.12 6.72 -0.65
C LEU A 26 -1.68 6.74 -1.17
N ALA A 27 -0.74 6.47 -0.28
CA ALA A 27 0.67 6.27 -0.61
C ALA A 27 1.04 4.81 -0.33
N TYR A 28 1.48 4.09 -1.36
CA TYR A 28 2.03 2.74 -1.19
C TYR A 28 3.53 2.84 -0.95
N GLU A 29 3.96 2.43 0.25
CA GLU A 29 5.37 2.42 0.64
C GLU A 29 5.84 0.97 0.85
N PRO A 30 6.58 0.37 -0.11
CA PRO A 30 7.10 -0.98 0.04
C PRO A 30 8.21 -0.99 1.10
N VAL A 31 7.84 -1.14 2.38
CA VAL A 31 8.76 -1.08 3.54
C VAL A 31 9.91 -2.07 3.41
N TRP A 32 9.67 -3.21 2.78
CA TRP A 32 10.71 -4.21 2.50
C TRP A 32 11.84 -3.69 1.59
N ALA A 33 11.64 -2.58 0.87
CA ALA A 33 12.61 -1.89 0.00
C ALA A 33 13.10 -0.54 0.58
N ILE A 34 12.64 -0.12 1.77
CA ILE A 34 13.06 1.15 2.39
C ILE A 34 14.21 0.88 3.36
N GLY A 35 15.41 1.41 3.07
CA GLY A 35 16.58 1.27 3.95
C GLY A 35 17.15 -0.15 4.04
N THR A 36 16.69 -1.09 3.19
CA THR A 36 17.10 -2.51 3.22
C THR A 36 18.14 -2.88 2.16
N GLY A 37 18.49 -1.95 1.27
CA GLY A 37 19.33 -2.21 0.09
C GLY A 37 18.62 -2.99 -1.02
N LYS A 38 17.32 -3.29 -0.87
CA LYS A 38 16.47 -3.86 -1.92
C LYS A 38 15.72 -2.75 -2.65
N VAL A 39 15.43 -2.95 -3.92
CA VAL A 39 14.71 -1.98 -4.76
C VAL A 39 13.40 -2.62 -5.23
N ALA A 40 12.28 -1.93 -5.01
CA ALA A 40 11.03 -2.26 -5.66
C ALA A 40 11.08 -1.76 -7.11
N SER A 41 10.88 -2.66 -8.07
CA SER A 41 10.80 -2.27 -9.48
C SER A 41 9.51 -1.49 -9.78
N PRO A 42 9.47 -0.67 -10.84
CA PRO A 42 8.24 0.00 -11.27
C PRO A 42 7.06 -0.96 -11.49
N ALA A 43 7.34 -2.17 -12.01
CA ALA A 43 6.30 -3.19 -12.20
C ALA A 43 5.72 -3.67 -10.86
N GLN A 44 6.56 -3.89 -9.84
CA GLN A 44 6.11 -4.28 -8.49
C GLN A 44 5.38 -3.16 -7.74
N ALA A 45 5.59 -1.90 -8.13
CA ALA A 45 4.85 -0.76 -7.58
C ALA A 45 3.50 -0.56 -8.28
N GLN A 46 3.36 -1.05 -9.52
CA GLN A 46 2.16 -0.92 -10.34
C GLN A 46 1.17 -2.09 -10.15
N GLU A 47 1.69 -3.26 -9.78
CA GLU A 47 0.91 -4.46 -9.40
C GLU A 47 0.02 -4.20 -8.17
#